data_AF-A0A178MJ12-F1
#
_entry.id   AF-A0A178MJ12-F1
#
_cell.length_a   1.000
_cell.length_b   1.000
_cell.length_c   1.000
_cell.angle_alpha   90.00
_cell.angle_beta   90.00
_cell.angle_gamma   90.00
#
_symmetry.space_group_name_H-M   'P 1'
#
loop_
_entity.id
_entity.type
_entity.pdbx_description
1 polymer ?
#
loop_
_entity_poly.entity_id
_entity_poly.type
_entity_poly.pdbx_seq_one_letter_code
_entity_poly.pdbx_strand_id
1 'polypeptide(L)'
;MASKRVRDGLILAAGLGLFLWATLPPDKVSLNEGCEPKGGPAAFSAFIYPTSFWRTQLEALVVERNDLLSQPARRARAQAEAEREMRENPALEERMMRLSREQERVDDKLERERREAALQSARLQRITWLMQCEAEVAARLAK
;
A
#
# COMPACT_ATOMS: atom_id res chain seq x y z
N MET A 1 -13.54 13.78 -49.27
CA MET A 1 -12.53 12.76 -48.94
C MET A 1 -11.62 13.15 -47.76
N ALA A 2 -11.27 14.44 -47.59
CA ALA A 2 -10.39 14.91 -46.51
C ALA A 2 -10.92 14.64 -45.09
N SER A 3 -12.23 14.84 -44.82
CA SER A 3 -12.76 14.64 -43.46
C SER A 3 -12.76 13.19 -42.98
N LYS A 4 -12.88 12.20 -43.90
CA LYS A 4 -12.75 10.77 -43.56
C LYS A 4 -11.32 10.44 -43.12
N ARG A 5 -10.30 10.96 -43.81
CA ARG A 5 -8.89 10.76 -43.44
C ARG A 5 -8.54 11.39 -42.08
N VAL A 6 -9.11 12.56 -41.77
CA VAL A 6 -8.92 13.21 -40.47
C VAL A 6 -9.59 12.41 -39.35
N ARG A 7 -10.82 11.93 -39.59
CA ARG A 7 -11.53 11.09 -38.62
C ARG A 7 -10.81 9.76 -38.37
N ASP A 8 -10.35 9.09 -39.43
CA ASP A 8 -9.63 7.82 -39.31
C ASP A 8 -8.26 8.03 -38.63
N GLY A 9 -7.59 9.15 -38.91
CA GLY A 9 -6.38 9.56 -38.18
C GLY A 9 -6.62 9.82 -36.68
N LEU A 10 -7.74 10.46 -36.32
CA LEU A 10 -8.14 10.67 -34.93
C LEU A 10 -8.45 9.34 -34.22
N ILE A 11 -9.13 8.41 -34.88
CA ILE A 11 -9.43 7.09 -34.33
C ILE A 11 -8.15 6.29 -34.11
N LEU A 12 -7.22 6.32 -35.07
CA LEU A 12 -5.91 5.68 -34.95
C LEU A 12 -5.09 6.30 -33.82
N ALA A 13 -5.05 7.63 -33.71
CA ALA A 13 -4.34 8.32 -32.63
C ALA A 13 -4.95 8.01 -31.25
N ALA A 14 -6.29 7.99 -31.14
CA ALA A 14 -6.98 7.61 -29.91
C ALA A 14 -6.73 6.14 -29.54
N GLY A 15 -6.74 5.25 -30.53
CA GLY A 15 -6.43 3.82 -30.35
C GLY A 15 -4.99 3.60 -29.87
N LEU A 16 -4.02 4.29 -30.47
CA LEU A 16 -2.62 4.26 -30.04
C LEU A 16 -2.43 4.82 -28.63
N GLY A 17 -3.12 5.91 -28.28
CA GLY A 17 -3.09 6.48 -26.95
C GLY A 17 -3.65 5.52 -25.88
N LEU A 18 -4.78 4.86 -26.17
CA LEU A 18 -5.35 3.84 -25.30
C LEU A 18 -4.43 2.63 -25.14
N PHE A 19 -3.78 2.21 -26.22
CA PHE A 19 -2.85 1.08 -26.20
C PHE A 19 -1.62 1.39 -25.36
N LEU A 20 -1.03 2.57 -25.51
CA LEU A 20 0.08 3.06 -24.68
C LEU A 20 -0.32 3.18 -23.21
N TRP A 21 -1.53 3.66 -22.94
CA TRP A 21 -2.02 3.78 -21.57
C TRP A 21 -2.20 2.41 -20.90
N ALA A 22 -2.72 1.43 -21.64
CA ALA A 22 -2.91 0.07 -21.14
C ALA A 22 -1.60 -0.70 -20.84
N THR A 23 -0.47 -0.27 -21.42
CA THR A 23 0.84 -0.91 -21.22
C THR A 23 1.76 -0.17 -20.26
N LEU A 24 1.30 0.95 -19.69
CA LEU A 24 2.04 1.68 -18.66
C LEU A 24 2.31 0.79 -17.44
N PRO A 25 3.49 0.95 -16.80
CA PRO A 25 3.82 0.20 -15.60
C PRO A 25 2.83 0.55 -14.48
N PRO A 26 2.43 -0.43 -13.65
CA PRO A 26 1.51 -0.18 -12.56
C PRO A 26 2.15 0.69 -11.46
N ASP A 27 1.39 1.66 -10.95
CA ASP A 27 1.80 2.56 -9.86
C ASP A 27 1.75 1.92 -8.47
N LYS A 28 1.24 0.69 -8.38
CA LYS A 28 1.17 -0.10 -7.14
C LYS A 28 2.18 -1.24 -7.20
N VAL A 29 2.61 -1.70 -6.02
CA VAL A 29 3.48 -2.87 -5.91
C VAL A 29 2.80 -4.08 -6.54
N SER A 30 3.37 -4.53 -7.66
CA SER A 30 2.86 -5.66 -8.45
C SER A 30 3.90 -6.77 -8.48
N LEU A 31 4.44 -7.13 -7.32
CA LEU A 31 5.47 -8.16 -7.17
C LEU A 31 4.94 -9.38 -6.40
N ASN A 32 5.49 -10.56 -6.71
CA ASN A 32 5.25 -11.81 -5.99
C ASN A 32 6.24 -11.96 -4.81
N GLU A 33 6.14 -13.06 -4.05
CA GLU A 33 7.01 -13.30 -2.90
C GLU A 33 8.51 -13.37 -3.27
N GLY A 34 8.83 -13.72 -4.52
CA GLY A 34 10.19 -13.74 -5.08
C GLY A 34 10.60 -12.46 -5.80
N CYS A 35 9.91 -11.33 -5.56
CA CYS A 35 10.23 -10.02 -6.13
C CYS A 35 10.19 -9.97 -7.68
N GLU A 36 9.36 -10.81 -8.29
CA GLU A 36 9.08 -10.84 -9.72
C GLU A 36 7.69 -10.25 -10.02
N PRO A 37 7.48 -9.70 -11.24
CA PRO A 37 6.19 -9.14 -11.63
C PRO A 37 5.04 -10.16 -11.46
N LYS A 38 4.03 -9.77 -10.69
CA LYS A 38 2.85 -10.57 -10.36
C LYS A 38 1.74 -10.33 -11.37
N GLY A 39 1.42 -11.35 -12.16
CA GLY A 39 0.31 -11.36 -13.11
C GLY A 39 0.67 -10.84 -14.51
N GLY A 40 -0.26 -10.98 -15.45
CA GLY A 40 -0.04 -10.69 -16.87
C GLY A 40 0.40 -9.24 -17.19
N PRO A 41 -0.29 -8.19 -16.71
CA PRO A 41 0.03 -6.81 -17.07
C PRO A 41 1.40 -6.35 -16.53
N ALA A 42 1.73 -6.77 -15.30
CA ALA A 42 3.02 -6.48 -14.70
C ALA A 42 4.16 -7.22 -15.42
N ALA A 43 3.96 -8.49 -15.79
CA ALA A 43 4.97 -9.24 -16.54
C ALA A 43 5.20 -8.66 -17.94
N PHE A 44 4.13 -8.25 -18.62
CA PHE A 44 4.21 -7.65 -19.96
C PHE A 44 4.88 -6.27 -19.95
N SER A 45 4.53 -5.41 -18.99
CA SER A 45 5.17 -4.10 -18.83
C SER A 45 6.64 -4.23 -18.41
N ALA A 46 6.99 -5.18 -17.54
CA ALA A 46 8.38 -5.50 -17.20
C ALA A 46 9.20 -5.98 -18.40
N PHE A 47 8.57 -6.66 -19.36
CA PHE A 47 9.21 -7.14 -20.58
C PHE A 47 9.43 -6.03 -21.61
N ILE A 48 8.41 -5.20 -21.89
CA ILE A 48 8.49 -4.14 -22.91
C ILE A 48 9.26 -2.92 -22.40
N TYR A 49 9.08 -2.58 -21.13
CA TYR A 49 9.62 -1.37 -20.53
C TYR A 49 10.41 -1.68 -19.24
N PRO A 50 11.50 -2.47 -19.33
CA PRO A 50 12.17 -3.00 -18.15
C PRO A 50 12.65 -1.90 -17.21
N THR A 51 13.39 -0.91 -17.72
CA THR A 51 13.97 0.14 -16.87
C THR A 51 12.92 1.01 -16.20
N SER A 52 11.89 1.44 -16.92
CA SER A 52 10.84 2.28 -16.32
C SER A 52 9.97 1.48 -15.37
N PHE A 53 9.59 0.24 -15.71
CA PHE A 53 8.84 -0.64 -14.82
C PHE A 53 9.55 -0.81 -13.48
N TRP A 54 10.83 -1.19 -13.49
CA TRP A 54 11.59 -1.42 -12.27
C TRP A 54 11.78 -0.13 -11.45
N ARG A 55 11.89 1.03 -12.10
CA ARG A 55 11.91 2.32 -11.40
C ARG A 55 10.58 2.62 -10.71
N THR A 56 9.45 2.46 -11.41
CA THR A 56 8.12 2.69 -10.83
C THR A 56 7.84 1.72 -9.68
N GLN A 57 8.25 0.45 -9.83
CA GLN A 57 8.12 -0.54 -8.75
C GLN A 57 9.00 -0.21 -7.55
N LEU A 58 10.23 0.27 -7.76
CA LEU A 58 11.09 0.71 -6.66
C LEU A 58 10.45 1.86 -5.88
N GLU A 59 9.89 2.85 -6.58
CA GLU A 59 9.19 3.96 -5.95
C GLU A 59 7.96 3.49 -5.17
N ALA A 60 7.14 2.63 -5.77
CA ALA A 60 5.97 2.05 -5.11
C ALA A 60 6.33 1.25 -3.84
N LEU A 61 7.42 0.47 -3.88
CA LEU A 61 7.94 -0.27 -2.72
C LEU A 61 8.35 0.67 -1.58
N VAL A 62 9.10 1.73 -1.90
CA VAL A 62 9.55 2.73 -0.93
C VAL A 62 8.35 3.46 -0.30
N VAL A 63 7.35 3.82 -1.11
CA VAL A 63 6.12 4.47 -0.63
C VAL A 63 5.33 3.54 0.30
N GLU A 64 5.10 2.28 -0.08
CA GLU A 64 4.37 1.31 0.77
C GLU A 64 5.11 1.05 2.09
N ARG A 65 6.44 0.89 2.03
CA ARG A 65 7.28 0.71 3.22
C ARG A 65 7.20 1.91 4.14
N ASN A 66 7.35 3.12 3.60
CA ASN A 66 7.31 4.34 4.39
C ASN A 66 5.92 4.58 5.00
N ASP A 67 4.85 4.29 4.25
CA ASP A 67 3.48 4.36 4.79
C ASP A 67 3.33 3.38 5.96
N LEU A 68 3.70 2.11 5.76
CA LEU A 68 3.66 1.09 6.81
C LEU A 68 4.49 1.50 8.01
N LEU A 69 5.70 2.06 7.84
CA LEU A 69 6.54 2.53 8.95
C LEU A 69 5.97 3.75 9.69
N SER A 70 5.19 4.59 9.00
CA SER A 70 4.58 5.81 9.58
C SER A 70 3.27 5.56 10.33
N GLN A 71 2.58 4.45 10.05
CA GLN A 71 1.32 4.08 10.72
C GLN A 71 1.34 4.08 12.27
N PRO A 72 2.36 3.57 12.99
CA PRO A 72 2.36 3.54 14.44
C PRO A 72 2.52 4.95 15.01
N ALA A 73 3.29 5.83 14.35
CA ALA A 73 3.39 7.22 14.73
C ALA A 73 2.06 7.96 14.56
N ARG A 74 1.29 7.66 13.49
CA ARG A 74 -0.06 8.21 13.30
C ARG A 74 -1.04 7.71 14.36
N ARG A 75 -1.01 6.42 14.69
CA ARG A 75 -1.85 5.84 15.76
C ARG A 75 -1.52 6.43 17.13
N ALA A 76 -0.24 6.61 17.45
CA ALA A 76 0.19 7.24 18.71
C ALA A 76 -0.28 8.69 18.82
N ARG A 77 -0.26 9.45 17.72
CA ARG A 77 -0.80 10.84 17.70
C ARG A 77 -2.32 10.85 17.89
N ALA A 78 -3.05 9.99 17.17
CA ALA A 78 -4.50 9.89 17.32
C ALA A 78 -4.92 9.46 18.74
N GLN A 79 -4.16 8.56 19.37
CA GLN A 79 -4.38 8.18 20.77
C GLN A 79 -4.11 9.35 21.73
N ALA A 80 -3.02 10.09 21.53
CA ALA A 80 -2.71 11.26 22.36
C ALA A 80 -3.75 12.38 22.21
N GLU A 81 -4.32 12.56 21.02
CA GLU A 81 -5.43 13.50 20.78
C GLU A 81 -6.73 13.01 21.44
N ALA A 82 -7.07 11.73 21.31
CA ALA A 82 -8.21 11.14 22.01
C ALA A 82 -8.07 11.23 23.53
N GLU A 83 -6.88 11.03 24.10
CA GLU A 83 -6.61 11.21 25.53
C GLU A 83 -6.80 12.67 25.97
N ARG A 84 -6.45 13.64 25.12
CA ARG A 84 -6.68 15.07 25.39
C ARG A 84 -8.17 15.38 25.36
N GLU A 85 -8.90 14.93 24.35
CA GLU A 85 -10.36 15.09 24.26
C GLU A 85 -11.08 14.44 25.45
N MET A 86 -10.62 13.28 25.92
CA MET A 86 -11.17 12.64 27.13
C MET A 86 -10.89 13.45 28.40
N ARG A 87 -9.69 14.03 28.53
CA ARG A 87 -9.37 14.93 29.67
C ARG A 87 -10.19 16.20 29.67
N GLU A 88 -10.58 16.70 28.50
CA GLU A 88 -11.43 17.89 28.36
C GLU A 88 -12.91 17.58 28.67
N ASN A 89 -13.33 16.31 28.73
CA ASN A 89 -14.73 15.92 28.89
C ASN A 89 -14.95 14.78 29.92
N PRO A 90 -14.87 15.08 31.23
CA PRO A 90 -14.88 14.07 32.31
C PRO A 90 -16.19 13.26 32.41
N ALA A 91 -17.31 13.79 31.90
CA ALA A 91 -18.58 13.07 31.86
C ALA A 91 -18.59 11.88 30.87
N LEU A 92 -17.70 11.90 29.86
CA LEU A 92 -17.53 10.84 28.88
C LEU A 92 -16.71 9.67 29.46
N GLU A 93 -15.73 9.98 30.31
CA GLU A 93 -14.88 9.01 31.00
C GLU A 93 -15.69 8.12 31.97
N GLU A 94 -16.65 8.71 32.71
CA GLU A 94 -17.50 7.96 33.65
C GLU A 94 -18.48 7.01 32.93
N ARG A 95 -18.98 7.38 31.74
CA ARG A 95 -19.79 6.51 30.89
C ARG A 95 -18.96 5.38 30.27
N MET A 96 -17.75 5.67 29.80
CA MET A 96 -16.81 4.69 29.25
C MET A 96 -16.39 3.65 30.28
N MET A 97 -16.09 4.08 31.52
CA MET A 97 -15.74 3.19 32.63
C MET A 97 -16.88 2.24 33.03
N ARG A 98 -18.14 2.66 32.93
CA ARG A 98 -19.28 1.76 33.16
C ARG A 98 -19.41 0.71 32.06
N LEU A 99 -19.26 1.11 30.80
CA LEU A 99 -19.28 0.20 29.65
C LEU A 99 -18.11 -0.79 29.67
N SER A 100 -16.91 -0.36 30.07
CA SER A 100 -15.74 -1.25 30.11
C SER A 100 -15.86 -2.31 31.22
N ARG A 101 -16.49 -1.99 32.35
CA ARG A 101 -16.72 -2.92 33.46
C ARG A 101 -17.75 -4.00 33.13
N GLU A 102 -18.72 -3.73 32.25
CA GLU A 102 -19.66 -4.75 31.77
C GLU A 102 -19.03 -5.71 30.74
N GLN A 103 -17.92 -5.30 30.10
CA GLN A 103 -17.31 -6.01 28.98
C GLN A 103 -16.01 -6.77 29.36
N GLU A 104 -15.67 -6.83 30.65
CA GLU A 104 -14.39 -7.37 31.12
C GLU A 104 -14.47 -8.89 31.42
N ARG A 105 -14.38 -9.71 30.38
CA ARG A 105 -13.95 -11.11 30.50
C ARG A 105 -12.46 -11.18 30.19
N VAL A 106 -11.68 -11.83 31.06
CA VAL A 106 -10.21 -11.97 30.93
C VAL A 106 -9.80 -12.61 29.60
N ASP A 107 -10.65 -13.48 29.05
CA ASP A 107 -10.45 -14.10 27.74
C ASP A 107 -10.42 -13.08 26.58
N ASP A 108 -11.25 -12.02 26.64
CA ASP A 108 -11.29 -10.99 25.60
C ASP A 108 -10.03 -10.13 25.57
N LYS A 109 -9.38 -9.90 26.73
CA LYS A 109 -8.12 -9.15 26.79
C LYS A 109 -6.97 -9.96 26.18
N LEU A 110 -6.85 -11.23 26.57
CA LEU A 110 -5.81 -12.12 26.04
C LEU A 110 -5.98 -12.35 24.53
N GLU A 111 -7.22 -12.49 24.05
CA GLU A 111 -7.49 -12.57 22.61
C GLU A 111 -7.14 -11.27 21.87
N ARG A 112 -7.45 -10.10 22.45
CA ARG A 112 -7.07 -8.80 21.86
C ARG A 112 -5.56 -8.66 21.75
N GLU A 113 -4.81 -8.96 22.80
CA GLU A 113 -3.34 -8.93 22.78
C GLU A 113 -2.76 -9.88 21.73
N ARG A 114 -3.31 -11.09 21.60
CA ARG A 114 -2.89 -12.05 20.55
C ARG A 114 -3.17 -11.53 19.15
N ARG A 115 -4.34 -10.92 18.93
CA ARG A 115 -4.70 -10.32 17.64
C ARG A 115 -3.80 -9.13 17.31
N GLU A 116 -3.51 -8.28 18.28
CA GLU A 116 -2.60 -7.15 18.12
C GLU A 116 -1.17 -7.62 17.81
N ALA A 117 -0.67 -8.63 18.51
CA ALA A 117 0.63 -9.24 18.24
C ALA A 117 0.69 -9.87 16.84
N ALA A 118 -0.38 -10.55 16.40
CA ALA A 118 -0.48 -11.11 15.06
C ALA A 118 -0.51 -10.03 13.96
N LEU A 119 -1.20 -8.91 14.20
CA LEU A 119 -1.20 -7.77 13.28
C LEU A 119 0.18 -7.10 13.20
N GLN A 120 0.90 -6.99 14.32
CA GLN A 120 2.26 -6.46 14.34
C GLN A 120 3.25 -7.39 13.63
N SER A 121 3.17 -8.70 13.86
CA SER A 121 4.06 -9.67 13.21
C SER A 121 3.84 -9.73 11.71
N ALA A 122 2.58 -9.78 11.24
CA ALA A 122 2.25 -9.74 9.82
C ALA A 122 2.74 -8.44 9.14
N ARG A 123 2.64 -7.31 9.84
CA ARG A 123 3.15 -6.02 9.36
C ARG A 123 4.67 -6.02 9.23
N LEU A 124 5.38 -6.54 10.23
CA LEU A 124 6.84 -6.65 10.18
C LEU A 124 7.28 -7.57 9.03
N GLN A 125 6.61 -8.71 8.84
CA GLN A 125 6.84 -9.62 7.70
C GLN A 125 6.64 -8.90 6.35
N ARG A 126 5.59 -8.09 6.23
CA ARG A 126 5.36 -7.30 5.01
C ARG A 126 6.49 -6.29 4.78
N ILE A 127 6.95 -5.60 5.83
CA ILE A 127 8.06 -4.64 5.74
C ILE A 127 9.35 -5.34 5.33
N THR A 128 9.67 -6.50 5.91
CA THR A 128 10.88 -7.25 5.54
C THR A 128 10.85 -7.69 4.09
N TRP A 129 9.69 -8.16 3.60
CA TRP A 129 9.51 -8.50 2.19
C TRP A 129 9.70 -7.28 1.27
N LEU A 130 9.13 -6.12 1.63
CA LEU A 130 9.30 -4.88 0.87
C LEU A 130 10.78 -4.46 0.77
N MET A 131 11.53 -4.52 1.89
CA MET A 131 12.95 -4.19 1.90
C MET A 131 13.79 -5.17 1.08
N GLN A 132 13.47 -6.45 1.12
CA GLN A 132 14.15 -7.45 0.30
C GLN A 132 13.94 -7.15 -1.20
N CYS A 133 12.70 -6.92 -1.61
CA CYS A 133 12.40 -6.61 -3.00
C CYS A 133 13.01 -5.27 -3.45
N GLU A 134 13.08 -4.27 -2.58
CA GLU A 134 13.75 -3.01 -2.87
C GLU A 134 15.23 -3.22 -3.22
N ALA A 135 15.95 -4.02 -2.42
CA ALA A 135 17.35 -4.34 -2.67
C ALA A 135 17.55 -5.11 -3.99
N GLU A 136 16.69 -6.09 -4.27
CA GLU A 136 16.74 -6.86 -5.51
C GLU A 136 16.45 -6.01 -6.74
N VAL A 137 15.44 -5.14 -6.67
CA VAL A 137 15.08 -4.23 -7.78
C VAL A 137 16.17 -3.18 -7.99
N ALA A 138 16.75 -2.62 -6.92
CA ALA A 138 17.88 -1.71 -7.01
C ALA A 138 19.10 -2.38 -7.66
N ALA A 139 19.39 -3.63 -7.31
CA ALA A 139 20.47 -4.42 -7.93
C ALA A 139 20.20 -4.71 -9.42
N ARG A 140 18.95 -4.93 -9.82
CA ARG A 140 18.56 -5.09 -11.24
C ARG A 140 18.75 -3.80 -12.04
N LEU A 141 18.48 -2.64 -11.44
CA LEU A 141 18.64 -1.33 -12.07
C LEU A 141 20.09 -0.86 -12.16
N ALA A 142 20.97 -1.38 -11.31
CA ALA A 142 22.40 -1.07 -11.32
C ALA A 142 23.20 -1.93 -12.33
N LYS A 143 22.59 -2.97 -12.90
CA LYS A 143 23.15 -3.79 -13.99
C LYS A 143 22.78 -3.23 -15.35
#